data_AF-A0A2A7WYF2-F1
#
_entry.id   AF-A0A2A7WYF2-F1
#
_cell.length_a   1.000
_cell.length_b   1.000
_cell.length_c   1.000
_cell.angle_alpha   90.00
_cell.angle_beta   90.00
_cell.angle_gamma   90.00
#
_symmetry.space_group_name_H-M   'P 1'
#
loop_
_entity.id
_entity.type
_entity.pdbx_description
1 polymer ?
#
loop_
_entity_poly.entity_id
_entity_poly.type
_entity_poly.pdbx_seq_one_letter_code
_entity_poly.pdbx_strand_id
1 'polypeptide(L)'
;MMKIKYPKTFHLPWSESKTTDDKTLKNIEHFIGKEVVVTEKIDGENCSIYKDAIHARSIDSLDHPSRHWVKMLQATIGYQIPEHWRVCGENIFAMHSIHYNELESYFYVFSIWDEHNKCLSWDDTVTWTELLGLKTAPVLYKGEFNEEAIKACYSKKSILGGEQEGYVIRLTDGFDYKDFKHSVAKFVRENHVQTDEHWMVKPIKPNHLKHE
;
A
#
# COMPACT_ATOMS: atom_id res chain seq x y z
N MET A 1 22.26 8.14 -1.06
CA MET A 1 21.45 6.91 -0.87
C MET A 1 20.86 6.46 -2.21
N MET A 2 20.80 5.15 -2.48
CA MET A 2 20.13 4.62 -3.68
C MET A 2 18.65 4.41 -3.40
N LYS A 3 17.76 5.10 -4.12
CA LYS A 3 16.31 4.91 -4.01
C LYS A 3 15.90 3.61 -4.70
N ILE A 4 15.09 2.80 -4.03
CA ILE A 4 14.61 1.51 -4.56
C ILE A 4 13.14 1.64 -4.95
N LYS A 5 12.86 1.40 -6.23
CA LYS A 5 11.50 1.41 -6.77
C LYS A 5 10.63 0.36 -6.07
N TYR A 6 9.39 0.69 -5.68
CA TYR A 6 8.49 -0.34 -5.16
C TYR A 6 8.06 -1.32 -6.28
N PRO A 7 8.12 -2.65 -6.05
CA PRO A 7 7.76 -3.63 -7.07
C PRO A 7 6.34 -3.45 -7.62
N LYS A 8 6.08 -3.95 -8.82
CA LYS A 8 4.70 -4.00 -9.35
C LYS A 8 3.99 -5.16 -8.66
N THR A 9 2.89 -4.89 -7.97
CA THR A 9 2.00 -5.94 -7.42
C THR A 9 1.17 -6.57 -8.53
N PHE A 10 1.18 -7.90 -8.62
CA PHE A 10 0.45 -8.63 -9.64
C PHE A 10 -1.00 -8.84 -9.19
N HIS A 11 -1.91 -8.89 -10.14
CA HIS A 11 -3.30 -9.22 -9.90
C HIS A 11 -3.45 -10.70 -9.56
N LEU A 12 -4.35 -10.98 -8.62
CA LEU A 12 -4.86 -12.32 -8.40
C LEU A 12 -5.63 -12.81 -9.64
N PRO A 13 -5.70 -14.12 -9.88
CA PRO A 13 -6.41 -14.67 -11.04
C PRO A 13 -7.85 -14.17 -11.17
N TRP A 14 -8.53 -13.97 -10.03
CA TRP A 14 -9.91 -13.50 -9.93
C TRP A 14 -10.07 -11.98 -9.78
N SER A 15 -9.02 -11.17 -9.97
CA SER A 15 -9.17 -9.71 -10.00
C SER A 15 -10.02 -9.27 -11.19
N GLU A 16 -10.93 -8.32 -10.96
CA GLU A 16 -11.96 -7.92 -11.92
C GLU A 16 -11.51 -6.80 -12.87
N SER A 17 -10.74 -5.82 -12.39
CA SER A 17 -10.16 -4.78 -13.24
C SER A 17 -8.68 -5.03 -13.55
N LYS A 18 -8.31 -4.90 -14.83
CA LYS A 18 -6.95 -5.03 -15.36
C LYS A 18 -6.77 -4.04 -16.52
N THR A 19 -5.69 -3.26 -16.48
CA THR A 19 -5.22 -2.46 -17.61
C THR A 19 -4.26 -3.27 -18.49
N THR A 20 -3.92 -2.77 -19.68
CA THR A 20 -2.95 -3.43 -20.58
C THR A 20 -1.56 -3.59 -19.97
N ASP A 21 -1.20 -2.74 -19.00
CA ASP A 21 0.08 -2.78 -18.28
C ASP A 21 0.04 -3.68 -17.04
N ASP A 22 -1.11 -4.21 -16.65
CA ASP A 22 -1.24 -5.05 -15.47
C ASP A 22 -0.77 -6.48 -15.72
N LYS A 23 -0.11 -7.05 -14.71
CA LYS A 23 0.33 -8.44 -14.72
C LYS A 23 -0.56 -9.23 -13.78
N THR A 24 -1.05 -10.39 -14.24
CA THR A 24 -1.81 -11.33 -13.42
C THR A 24 -0.92 -12.52 -13.05
N LEU A 25 -1.05 -13.01 -11.82
CA LEU A 25 -0.44 -14.27 -11.41
C LEU A 25 -1.00 -15.43 -12.25
N LYS A 26 -0.14 -16.40 -12.59
CA LYS A 26 -0.56 -17.61 -13.29
C LYS A 26 -1.27 -18.60 -12.38
N ASN A 27 -0.84 -18.68 -11.13
CA ASN A 27 -1.43 -19.50 -10.07
C ASN A 27 -1.16 -18.85 -8.70
N ILE A 28 -1.75 -19.42 -7.65
CA ILE A 28 -1.64 -18.96 -6.25
C ILE A 28 -0.90 -19.99 -5.37
N GLU A 29 -0.26 -20.99 -5.96
CA GLU A 29 0.34 -22.14 -5.26
C GLU A 29 1.34 -21.70 -4.17
N HIS A 30 2.02 -20.58 -4.39
CA HIS A 30 3.00 -20.02 -3.47
C HIS A 30 2.41 -19.50 -2.14
N PHE A 31 1.08 -19.36 -2.05
CA PHE A 31 0.37 -19.00 -0.81
C PHE A 31 -0.23 -20.21 -0.08
N ILE A 32 -0.48 -21.33 -0.77
CA ILE A 32 -1.15 -22.50 -0.18
C ILE A 32 -0.34 -23.07 0.98
N GLY A 33 -0.99 -23.29 2.13
CA GLY A 33 -0.36 -23.81 3.35
C GLY A 33 0.53 -22.80 4.08
N LYS A 34 0.48 -21.51 3.72
CA LYS A 34 1.23 -20.45 4.39
C LYS A 34 0.30 -19.46 5.08
N GLU A 35 0.81 -18.79 6.10
CA GLU A 35 0.13 -17.65 6.68
C GLU A 35 0.22 -16.40 5.80
N VAL A 36 -0.91 -15.71 5.68
CA VAL A 36 -1.06 -14.47 4.93
C VAL A 36 -1.72 -13.40 5.78
N VAL A 37 -1.43 -12.16 5.44
CA VAL A 37 -2.21 -11.00 5.84
C VAL A 37 -2.90 -10.42 4.60
N VAL A 38 -4.16 -10.08 4.74
CA VAL A 38 -4.92 -9.35 3.74
C VAL A 38 -5.18 -7.96 4.28
N THR A 39 -4.73 -6.94 3.55
CA THR A 39 -5.01 -5.54 3.88
C THR A 39 -5.95 -4.95 2.84
N GLU A 40 -6.70 -3.93 3.23
CA GLU A 40 -7.43 -3.10 2.28
C GLU A 40 -6.45 -2.50 1.26
N LYS A 41 -6.83 -2.55 -0.02
CA LYS A 41 -6.11 -1.83 -1.06
C LYS A 41 -6.64 -0.40 -1.05
N ILE A 42 -5.79 0.53 -0.68
CA ILE A 42 -6.15 1.94 -0.59
C ILE A 42 -5.82 2.62 -1.91
N ASP A 43 -6.75 3.43 -2.39
CA ASP A 43 -6.61 4.22 -3.62
C ASP A 43 -5.90 5.55 -3.33
N GLY A 44 -4.63 5.63 -3.71
CA GLY A 44 -3.84 6.85 -3.56
C GLY A 44 -2.54 6.78 -4.34
N GLU A 45 -1.49 7.38 -3.76
CA GLU A 45 -0.15 7.36 -4.34
C GLU A 45 0.83 6.61 -3.44
N ASN A 46 1.30 5.46 -3.90
CA ASN A 46 2.43 4.76 -3.33
C ASN A 46 3.61 5.72 -3.04
N CYS A 47 4.08 5.72 -1.79
CA CYS A 47 5.20 6.52 -1.32
C CYS A 47 6.14 5.66 -0.47
N SER A 48 7.44 5.83 -0.71
CA SER A 48 8.51 5.24 0.10
C SER A 48 9.22 6.34 0.87
N ILE A 49 9.30 6.18 2.18
CA ILE A 49 9.95 7.07 3.14
C ILE A 49 11.23 6.42 3.63
N TYR A 50 12.32 7.19 3.61
CA TYR A 50 13.62 6.81 4.12
C TYR A 50 14.04 7.82 5.20
N LYS A 51 15.21 7.62 5.77
CA LYS A 51 15.78 8.54 6.75
C LYS A 51 15.85 9.99 6.28
N ASP A 52 16.29 10.21 5.04
CA ASP A 52 16.63 11.53 4.48
C ASP A 52 15.89 11.85 3.17
N ALA A 53 14.98 10.98 2.72
CA ALA A 53 14.32 11.13 1.42
C ALA A 53 12.94 10.49 1.36
N ILE A 54 12.15 10.94 0.38
CA ILE A 54 10.97 10.21 -0.10
C ILE A 54 11.02 10.03 -1.62
N HIS A 55 10.21 9.11 -2.12
CA HIS A 55 9.79 9.09 -3.52
C HIS A 55 8.42 8.41 -3.67
N ALA A 56 7.68 8.77 -4.72
CA ALA A 56 6.50 8.01 -5.14
C ALA A 56 6.94 6.66 -5.74
N ARG A 57 6.03 5.82 -6.25
CA ARG A 57 6.47 4.58 -6.93
C ARG A 57 7.48 4.82 -8.06
N SER A 58 7.37 5.92 -8.80
CA SER A 58 8.46 6.34 -9.70
C SER A 58 9.51 7.12 -8.89
N ILE A 59 10.78 6.76 -9.05
CA ILE A 59 11.88 7.38 -8.30
C ILE A 59 12.16 8.84 -8.74
N ASP A 60 11.74 9.18 -9.96
CA ASP A 60 11.93 10.48 -10.61
C ASP A 60 10.69 11.38 -10.55
N SER A 61 9.70 11.05 -9.70
CA SER A 61 8.48 11.86 -9.60
C SER A 61 8.77 13.30 -9.14
N LEU A 62 8.34 14.27 -9.95
CA LEU A 62 8.44 15.71 -9.70
C LEU A 62 7.57 16.16 -8.54
N ASP A 63 7.92 17.24 -7.85
CA ASP A 63 7.12 17.74 -6.73
C ASP A 63 5.65 18.01 -7.08
N HIS A 64 4.76 17.80 -6.10
CA HIS A 64 3.33 18.05 -6.23
C HIS A 64 2.72 18.37 -4.86
N PRO A 65 1.77 19.33 -4.73
CA PRO A 65 1.23 19.73 -3.42
C PRO A 65 0.56 18.60 -2.64
N SER A 66 0.02 17.58 -3.31
CA SER A 66 -0.53 16.38 -2.64
C SER A 66 0.50 15.57 -1.84
N ARG A 67 1.80 15.84 -2.02
CA ARG A 67 2.90 15.14 -1.33
C ARG A 67 3.47 15.95 -0.16
N HIS A 68 3.02 17.18 0.04
CA HIS A 68 3.58 18.04 1.10
C HIS A 68 3.35 17.46 2.50
N TRP A 69 2.19 16.82 2.73
CA TRP A 69 1.91 16.16 4.01
C TRP A 69 2.90 15.02 4.28
N VAL A 70 3.16 14.13 3.30
CA VAL A 70 4.10 13.01 3.49
C VAL A 70 5.56 13.48 3.56
N LYS A 71 5.91 14.62 2.94
CA LYS A 71 7.22 15.28 3.14
C LYS A 71 7.40 15.76 4.58
N MET A 72 6.37 16.40 5.15
CA MET A 72 6.37 16.80 6.57
C MET A 72 6.47 15.59 7.50
N LEU A 73 5.75 14.51 7.18
CA LEU A 73 5.85 13.26 7.91
C LEU A 73 7.30 12.73 7.90
N GLN A 74 7.94 12.64 6.72
CA GLN A 74 9.32 12.20 6.62
C GLN A 74 10.27 13.09 7.41
N ALA A 75 10.12 14.41 7.36
CA ALA A 75 10.95 15.32 8.17
C ALA A 75 10.78 15.07 9.68
N THR A 76 9.61 14.60 10.11
CA THR A 76 9.27 14.33 11.52
C THR A 76 9.82 13.00 12.00
N ILE A 77 9.72 11.94 11.19
CA ILE A 77 10.08 10.57 11.62
C ILE A 77 11.39 10.07 11.03
N GLY A 78 11.93 10.74 10.01
CA GLY A 78 13.03 10.24 9.19
C GLY A 78 14.25 9.86 10.02
N TYR A 79 14.65 10.68 10.99
CA TYR A 79 15.81 10.39 11.85
C TYR A 79 15.68 9.10 12.68
N GLN A 80 14.46 8.59 12.87
CA GLN A 80 14.16 7.35 13.58
C GLN A 80 14.22 6.11 12.67
N ILE A 81 14.19 6.31 11.34
CA ILE A 81 14.31 5.22 10.36
C ILE A 81 15.80 4.87 10.22
N PRO A 82 16.20 3.59 10.39
CA PRO A 82 17.59 3.19 10.22
C PRO A 82 18.14 3.51 8.82
N GLU A 83 19.46 3.62 8.72
CA GLU A 83 20.12 3.83 7.43
C GLU A 83 19.75 2.71 6.45
N HIS A 84 19.48 3.08 5.20
CA HIS A 84 19.12 2.17 4.11
C HIS A 84 17.80 1.41 4.27
N TRP A 85 17.05 1.65 5.36
CA TRP A 85 15.68 1.16 5.49
C TRP A 85 14.71 2.04 4.73
N ARG A 86 13.55 1.46 4.38
CA ARG A 86 12.43 2.21 3.81
C ARG A 86 11.09 1.75 4.35
N VAL A 87 10.23 2.71 4.65
CA VAL A 87 8.83 2.53 5.01
C VAL A 87 8.00 2.81 3.77
N CYS A 88 7.32 1.80 3.24
CA CYS A 88 6.48 1.92 2.06
C CYS A 88 4.99 1.91 2.47
N GLY A 89 4.26 2.91 2.00
CA GLY A 89 2.84 3.07 2.28
C GLY A 89 2.13 3.84 1.17
N GLU A 90 0.84 4.07 1.37
CA GLU A 90 0.00 4.83 0.45
C GLU A 90 -0.20 6.24 1.00
N ASN A 91 0.22 7.26 0.25
CA ASN A 91 -0.13 8.66 0.52
C ASN A 91 -1.52 8.94 -0.05
N ILE A 92 -2.43 9.34 0.82
CA ILE A 92 -3.84 9.55 0.46
C ILE A 92 -4.34 10.93 0.87
N PHE A 93 -3.45 11.92 0.98
CA PHE A 93 -3.88 13.29 1.24
C PHE A 93 -4.89 13.80 0.17
N ALA A 94 -4.56 13.61 -1.11
CA ALA A 94 -5.46 13.96 -2.21
C ALA A 94 -6.33 12.77 -2.60
N MET A 95 -7.61 13.05 -2.88
CA MET A 95 -8.54 12.12 -3.50
C MET A 95 -8.01 11.72 -4.89
N HIS A 96 -7.93 10.41 -5.14
CA HIS A 96 -7.72 9.86 -6.46
C HIS A 96 -9.09 9.56 -7.10
N SER A 97 -9.48 8.29 -7.17
CA SER A 97 -10.79 7.84 -7.64
C SER A 97 -11.80 7.72 -6.50
N ILE A 98 -11.34 7.40 -5.29
CA ILE A 98 -12.17 7.22 -4.10
C ILE A 98 -11.94 8.37 -3.12
N HIS A 99 -13.05 8.95 -2.62
CA HIS A 99 -13.03 9.93 -1.54
C HIS A 99 -13.19 9.23 -0.21
N TYR A 100 -12.18 9.38 0.66
CA TYR A 100 -12.17 8.84 2.01
C TYR A 100 -12.46 9.94 3.03
N ASN A 101 -13.26 9.61 4.05
CA ASN A 101 -13.73 10.57 5.06
C ASN A 101 -13.67 10.06 6.50
N GLU A 102 -13.12 8.87 6.73
CA GLU A 102 -12.96 8.27 8.07
C GLU A 102 -11.47 7.96 8.35
N LEU A 103 -10.57 8.83 7.90
CA LEU A 103 -9.12 8.59 8.00
C LEU A 103 -8.59 8.80 9.42
N GLU A 104 -7.68 7.93 9.87
CA GLU A 104 -6.84 8.15 11.06
C GLU A 104 -5.52 8.87 10.73
N SER A 105 -5.06 8.76 9.47
CA SER A 105 -3.82 9.33 8.96
C SER A 105 -3.94 9.56 7.45
N TYR A 106 -3.07 10.38 6.85
CA TYR A 106 -2.96 10.51 5.40
C TYR A 106 -1.89 9.58 4.78
N PHE A 107 -1.21 8.76 5.59
CA PHE A 107 -0.26 7.75 5.14
C PHE A 107 -0.46 6.43 5.87
N TYR A 108 -0.63 5.35 5.09
CA TYR A 108 -0.85 4.00 5.61
C TYR A 108 0.21 3.03 5.10
N VAL A 109 0.96 2.42 6.02
CA VAL A 109 2.07 1.51 5.75
C VAL A 109 1.56 0.14 5.30
N PHE A 110 2.13 -0.42 4.23
CA PHE A 110 1.86 -1.81 3.82
C PHE A 110 3.12 -2.69 3.81
N SER A 111 4.33 -2.10 3.85
CA SER A 111 5.58 -2.86 3.99
C SER A 111 6.74 -1.99 4.49
N ILE A 112 7.68 -2.60 5.18
CA ILE A 112 8.96 -1.99 5.58
C ILE A 112 10.07 -2.92 5.11
N TRP A 113 11.16 -2.32 4.64
CA TRP A 113 12.28 -3.05 4.06
C TRP A 113 13.58 -2.61 4.71
N ASP A 114 14.44 -3.57 5.01
CA ASP A 114 15.73 -3.37 5.64
C ASP A 114 16.85 -3.00 4.65
N GLU A 115 18.06 -2.85 5.16
CA GLU A 115 19.27 -2.53 4.41
C GLU A 115 19.68 -3.64 3.41
N HIS A 116 19.21 -4.86 3.61
CA HIS A 116 19.44 -6.00 2.73
C HIS A 116 18.39 -6.12 1.63
N ASN A 117 17.46 -5.15 1.56
CA ASN A 117 16.34 -5.16 0.65
C ASN A 117 15.43 -6.38 0.88
N LYS A 118 15.30 -6.79 2.13
CA LYS A 118 14.34 -7.80 2.59
C LYS A 118 13.15 -7.09 3.22
N CYS A 119 11.96 -7.51 2.81
CA CYS A 119 10.71 -7.08 3.42
C CYS A 119 10.65 -7.72 4.81
N LEU A 120 10.38 -6.93 5.84
CA LEU A 120 10.23 -7.44 7.20
C LEU A 120 9.07 -8.43 7.29
N SER A 121 8.94 -9.16 8.40
CA SER A 121 7.68 -9.86 8.67
C SER A 121 6.52 -8.86 8.84
N TRP A 122 5.27 -9.33 8.77
CA TRP A 122 4.12 -8.47 9.08
C TRP A 122 4.14 -8.00 10.53
N ASP A 123 4.55 -8.85 11.47
CA ASP A 123 4.58 -8.50 12.89
C ASP A 123 5.67 -7.48 13.20
N ASP A 124 6.84 -7.57 12.56
CA ASP A 124 7.85 -6.52 12.61
C ASP A 124 7.36 -5.24 11.92
N THR A 125 6.61 -5.36 10.82
CA THR A 125 6.01 -4.20 10.13
C THR A 125 5.07 -3.44 11.08
N VAL A 126 4.22 -4.15 11.82
CA VAL A 126 3.31 -3.57 12.83
C VAL A 126 4.12 -2.95 13.96
N THR A 127 5.10 -3.67 14.52
CA THR A 127 5.95 -3.17 15.61
C THR A 127 6.65 -1.86 15.24
N TRP A 128 7.27 -1.80 14.05
CA TRP A 128 7.92 -0.58 13.57
C TRP A 128 6.93 0.55 13.28
N THR A 129 5.74 0.22 12.77
CA THR A 129 4.69 1.21 12.54
C THR A 129 4.25 1.84 13.87
N GLU A 130 4.09 1.06 14.94
CA GLU A 130 3.78 1.56 16.29
C GLU A 130 4.91 2.44 16.85
N LEU A 131 6.17 2.00 16.74
CA LEU A 131 7.34 2.77 17.19
C LEU A 131 7.46 4.13 16.49
N LEU A 132 7.09 4.20 15.21
CA LEU A 132 7.13 5.43 14.41
C LEU A 132 5.87 6.29 14.54
N GLY A 133 4.86 5.86 15.31
CA GLY A 133 3.59 6.57 15.44
C GLY A 133 2.77 6.60 14.13
N LEU A 134 2.92 5.57 13.30
CA LEU A 134 2.26 5.42 12.01
C LEU A 134 1.03 4.49 12.11
N LYS A 135 0.33 4.31 10.98
CA LYS A 135 -0.78 3.36 10.82
C LYS A 135 -0.48 2.42 9.67
N THR A 136 -0.82 1.13 9.80
CA THR A 136 -0.80 0.20 8.68
C THR A 136 -2.06 0.35 7.84
N ALA A 137 -2.02 -0.07 6.57
CA ALA A 137 -3.24 -0.31 5.82
C ALA A 137 -4.19 -1.23 6.64
N PRO A 138 -5.52 -0.98 6.64
CA PRO A 138 -6.45 -1.76 7.45
C PRO A 138 -6.33 -3.26 7.18
N VAL A 139 -6.16 -4.06 8.23
CA VAL A 139 -6.12 -5.53 8.12
C VAL A 139 -7.54 -6.07 8.03
N LEU A 140 -7.81 -6.83 6.98
CA LEU A 140 -9.10 -7.48 6.71
C LEU A 140 -9.12 -8.95 7.13
N TYR A 141 -7.96 -9.60 7.06
CA TYR A 141 -7.76 -11.00 7.42
C TYR A 141 -6.29 -11.27 7.77
N LYS A 142 -6.03 -12.14 8.76
CA LYS A 142 -4.71 -12.71 9.04
C LYS A 142 -4.88 -14.17 9.45
N GLY A 143 -4.16 -15.08 8.82
CA GLY A 143 -4.21 -16.52 9.09
C GLY A 143 -3.70 -17.34 7.91
N GLU A 144 -3.80 -18.67 7.99
CA GLU A 144 -3.46 -19.55 6.88
C GLU A 144 -4.26 -19.22 5.63
N PHE A 145 -3.64 -19.27 4.45
CA PHE A 145 -4.29 -18.95 3.19
C PHE A 145 -5.60 -19.73 3.02
N ASN A 146 -6.71 -19.00 2.95
CA ASN A 146 -8.03 -19.52 2.67
C ASN A 146 -8.70 -18.67 1.59
N GLU A 147 -8.83 -19.20 0.39
CA GLU A 147 -9.32 -18.44 -0.77
C GLU A 147 -10.74 -17.88 -0.55
N GLU A 148 -11.63 -18.63 0.10
CA GLU A 148 -13.00 -18.19 0.37
C GLU A 148 -13.04 -17.01 1.35
N ALA A 149 -12.31 -17.11 2.47
CA ALA A 149 -12.20 -16.04 3.46
C ALA A 149 -11.58 -14.78 2.86
N ILE A 150 -10.54 -14.95 2.03
CA ILE A 150 -9.86 -13.84 1.37
C ILE A 150 -10.77 -13.15 0.34
N LYS A 151 -11.52 -13.91 -0.45
CA LYS A 151 -12.52 -13.33 -1.38
C LYS A 151 -13.60 -12.57 -0.63
N ALA A 152 -14.01 -13.06 0.54
CA ALA A 152 -14.99 -12.38 1.40
C ALA A 152 -14.49 -11.06 2.00
N CYS A 153 -13.18 -10.78 1.99
CA CYS A 153 -12.63 -9.48 2.42
C CYS A 153 -13.07 -8.31 1.53
N TYR A 154 -13.54 -8.56 0.30
CA TYR A 154 -14.16 -7.53 -0.53
C TYR A 154 -15.62 -7.30 -0.11
N SER A 155 -15.84 -6.36 0.80
CA SER A 155 -17.15 -5.97 1.33
C SER A 155 -17.82 -4.83 0.54
N LYS A 156 -17.11 -4.25 -0.43
CA LYS A 156 -17.46 -3.03 -1.19
C LYS A 156 -17.42 -1.72 -0.38
N LYS A 157 -17.25 -1.79 0.94
CA LYS A 157 -17.18 -0.63 1.82
C LYS A 157 -15.79 -0.51 2.43
N SER A 158 -15.19 0.67 2.29
CA SER A 158 -13.89 0.94 2.89
C SER A 158 -14.00 1.12 4.39
N ILE A 159 -13.02 0.63 5.14
CA ILE A 159 -12.86 0.96 6.57
C ILE A 159 -12.53 2.45 6.74
N LEU A 160 -11.93 3.05 5.72
CA LEU A 160 -11.52 4.46 5.67
C LEU A 160 -12.63 5.40 5.16
N GLY A 161 -13.84 4.87 4.98
CA GLY A 161 -14.99 5.59 4.44
C GLY A 161 -15.04 5.59 2.91
N GLY A 162 -16.24 5.61 2.33
CA GLY A 162 -16.43 5.45 0.90
C GLY A 162 -16.40 3.99 0.42
N GLU A 163 -16.00 3.79 -0.83
CA GLU A 163 -15.97 2.46 -1.47
C GLU A 163 -14.64 1.76 -1.25
N GLN A 164 -14.66 0.43 -1.24
CA GLN A 164 -13.43 -0.37 -1.18
C GLN A 164 -12.89 -0.59 -2.61
N GLU A 165 -11.65 -0.20 -2.91
CA GLU A 165 -11.01 -0.52 -4.20
C GLU A 165 -10.80 -2.04 -4.35
N GLY A 166 -10.38 -2.68 -3.26
CA GLY A 166 -10.08 -4.11 -3.23
C GLY A 166 -9.20 -4.46 -2.04
N TYR A 167 -8.31 -5.43 -2.23
CA TYR A 167 -7.41 -5.87 -1.16
C TYR A 167 -6.06 -6.35 -1.71
N VAL A 168 -5.07 -6.40 -0.82
CA VAL A 168 -3.74 -6.94 -1.08
C VAL A 168 -3.50 -8.12 -0.16
N ILE A 169 -3.09 -9.26 -0.71
CA ILE A 169 -2.59 -10.41 0.03
C ILE A 169 -1.08 -10.31 0.10
N ARG A 170 -0.51 -10.56 1.27
CA ARG A 170 0.94 -10.64 1.50
C ARG A 170 1.24 -11.83 2.43
N LEU A 171 2.36 -12.52 2.22
CA LEU A 171 2.88 -13.49 3.20
C LEU A 171 3.21 -12.80 4.53
N THR A 172 2.84 -13.41 5.66
CA THR A 172 3.18 -12.84 6.98
C THR A 172 4.69 -12.87 7.24
N ASP A 173 5.38 -13.89 6.73
CA ASP A 173 6.84 -13.98 6.81
C ASP A 173 7.53 -12.87 5.99
N GLY A 174 8.73 -12.50 6.43
CA GLY A 174 9.61 -11.64 5.66
C GLY A 174 10.12 -12.32 4.39
N PHE A 175 10.34 -11.55 3.32
CA PHE A 175 10.74 -12.09 2.02
C PHE A 175 11.71 -11.17 1.28
N ASP A 176 12.55 -11.75 0.42
CA ASP A 176 13.48 -10.99 -0.41
C ASP A 176 12.74 -10.19 -1.49
N TYR A 177 13.32 -9.07 -1.91
CA TYR A 177 12.75 -8.24 -2.99
C TYR A 177 12.49 -9.00 -4.30
N LYS A 178 13.37 -9.96 -4.64
CA LYS A 178 13.23 -10.81 -5.84
C LYS A 178 11.97 -11.71 -5.78
N ASP A 179 11.52 -12.03 -4.57
CA ASP A 179 10.41 -12.95 -4.31
C ASP A 179 9.08 -12.21 -4.11
N PHE A 180 9.05 -10.88 -4.29
CA PHE A 180 7.85 -10.07 -4.15
C PHE A 180 6.66 -10.60 -4.97
N LYS A 181 6.91 -11.02 -6.22
CA LYS A 181 5.87 -11.56 -7.12
C LYS A 181 5.27 -12.90 -6.64
N HIS A 182 5.92 -13.57 -5.69
CA HIS A 182 5.47 -14.81 -5.06
C HIS A 182 5.00 -14.58 -3.62
N SER A 183 5.03 -13.33 -3.16
CA SER A 183 4.77 -12.98 -1.77
C SER A 183 3.65 -11.96 -1.63
N VAL A 184 3.32 -11.21 -2.69
CA VAL A 184 2.32 -10.15 -2.68
C VAL A 184 1.48 -10.19 -3.96
N ALA A 185 0.16 -10.11 -3.80
CA ALA A 185 -0.80 -10.06 -4.89
C ALA A 185 -1.98 -9.14 -4.55
N LYS A 186 -2.69 -8.61 -5.55
CA LYS A 186 -3.84 -7.71 -5.33
C LYS A 186 -5.10 -8.18 -6.03
N PHE A 187 -6.24 -7.90 -5.42
CA PHE A 187 -7.55 -7.87 -6.06
C PHE A 187 -7.97 -6.40 -6.22
N VAL A 188 -8.50 -6.07 -7.39
CA VAL A 188 -9.08 -4.75 -7.71
C VAL A 188 -10.44 -4.99 -8.35
N ARG A 189 -11.47 -4.32 -7.83
CA ARG A 189 -12.84 -4.39 -8.33
C ARG A 189 -12.96 -3.84 -9.76
N GLU A 190 -14.02 -4.22 -10.46
CA GLU A 190 -14.36 -3.60 -11.74
C GLU A 190 -14.66 -2.08 -11.60
N ASN A 191 -14.35 -1.30 -12.63
CA ASN A 191 -14.69 0.13 -12.73
C ASN A 191 -14.16 1.03 -11.59
N HIS A 192 -13.05 0.64 -10.96
CA HIS A 192 -12.42 1.45 -9.91
C HIS A 192 -11.98 2.84 -10.39
N VAL A 193 -11.34 2.91 -11.57
CA VAL A 193 -10.97 4.19 -12.18
C VAL A 193 -12.18 4.72 -12.93
N GLN A 194 -12.78 5.79 -12.41
CA GLN A 194 -14.02 6.35 -12.95
C GLN A 194 -13.79 7.47 -13.98
N THR A 195 -12.56 7.94 -14.18
CA THR A 195 -12.27 9.05 -15.11
C THR A 195 -10.99 8.84 -15.91
N ASP A 196 -11.02 9.17 -17.21
CA ASP A 196 -9.87 9.05 -18.12
C ASP A 196 -8.76 10.09 -17.85
N GLU A 197 -9.09 11.20 -17.16
CA GLU A 197 -8.11 12.23 -16.80
C GLU A 197 -7.32 11.87 -15.54
N HIS A 198 -5.99 11.95 -15.64
CA HIS A 198 -5.05 11.65 -14.56
C HIS A 198 -5.30 12.56 -13.33
N TRP A 199 -5.43 11.99 -12.12
CA TRP A 199 -5.77 12.74 -10.90
C TRP A 199 -4.87 13.97 -10.64
N MET A 200 -3.58 13.88 -11.00
CA MET A 200 -2.60 14.99 -10.90
C MET A 200 -2.94 16.26 -11.72
N VAL A 201 -3.83 16.21 -12.73
CA VAL A 201 -4.20 17.40 -13.51
C VAL A 201 -5.47 18.09 -12.99
N LYS A 202 -6.17 17.47 -12.04
CA LYS A 202 -7.39 18.02 -11.44
C LYS A 202 -7.05 18.90 -10.24
N PRO A 203 -7.93 19.86 -9.88
CA PRO A 203 -7.82 20.54 -8.60
C PRO A 203 -7.76 19.54 -7.45
N ILE A 204 -6.82 19.73 -6.53
CA ILE A 204 -6.65 18.84 -5.38
C ILE A 204 -7.91 18.91 -4.52
N LYS A 205 -8.58 17.76 -4.37
CA LYS A 205 -9.62 17.57 -3.36
C LYS A 205 -9.04 16.72 -2.23
N PRO A 206 -8.90 17.24 -1.00
CA PRO A 206 -8.37 16.45 0.10
C PRO A 206 -9.35 15.37 0.56
N ASN A 207 -8.82 14.23 1.00
CA ASN A 207 -9.56 13.31 1.88
C ASN A 207 -9.64 13.91 3.29
N HIS A 208 -10.48 13.37 4.18
CA HIS A 208 -10.70 13.94 5.51
C HIS A 208 -10.36 12.97 6.64
N LEU A 209 -9.77 13.49 7.72
CA LEU A 209 -9.61 12.76 8.97
C LEU A 209 -10.96 12.61 9.68
N LYS A 210 -11.15 11.50 10.40
CA LYS A 210 -12.39 11.18 11.14
C LYS A 210 -12.78 12.20 12.22
N HIS A 211 -11.84 13.01 12.67
CA HIS A 211 -12.02 13.96 13.79
C HIS A 211 -11.70 15.40 13.41
N GLU A 212 -11.65 15.72 12.11
CA GLU A 212 -11.54 17.09 11.58
C GLU A 212 -12.90 17.76 11.34
#